data_AF-B4CZ33-F1
#
_entry.id   AF-B4CZ33-F1
#
_cell.length_a   1.000
_cell.length_b   1.000
_cell.length_c   1.000
_cell.angle_alpha   90.00
_cell.angle_beta   90.00
_cell.angle_gamma   90.00
#
_symmetry.space_group_name_H-M   'P 1'
#
loop_
_entity.id
_entity.type
_entity.pdbx_description
1 polymer ?
#
loop_
_entity_poly.entity_id
_entity_poly.type
_entity_poly.pdbx_seq_one_letter_code
_entity_poly.pdbx_strand_id
1 'polypeptide(L)'
;MNPSPYFRTPLTRRAMLQRCSLGFGSIALSGLLADQGYGAISPDAKPPGPHFKPRAKRVIFCYMSGGVSHVDSFDPKPELAKRNGQPMPVPVKPTMVQ
;
A
#
# COMPACT_ATOMS: atom_id res chain seq x y z
N MET A 1 48.31 -11.16 33.09
CA MET A 1 48.22 -10.75 31.67
C MET A 1 46.82 -10.20 31.47
N ASN A 2 46.65 -8.88 31.51
CA ASN A 2 45.34 -8.23 31.38
C ASN A 2 44.99 -8.09 29.89
N PRO A 3 43.80 -8.53 29.43
CA PRO A 3 43.39 -8.34 28.04
C PRO A 3 43.14 -6.85 27.76
N SER A 4 43.73 -6.37 26.67
CA SER A 4 43.67 -4.97 26.20
C SER A 4 42.22 -4.56 25.83
N PRO A 5 41.76 -3.34 26.18
CA PRO A 5 40.37 -2.91 26.02
C PRO A 5 39.98 -2.47 24.58
N TYR A 6 40.83 -2.71 23.58
CA TYR A 6 40.65 -2.15 22.22
C TYR A 6 40.01 -3.12 21.20
N PHE A 7 39.14 -4.04 21.62
CA PHE A 7 38.26 -4.72 20.67
C PHE A 7 37.10 -3.78 20.30
N ARG A 8 37.39 -2.78 19.47
CA ARG A 8 36.36 -1.95 18.82
C ARG A 8 35.60 -2.87 17.87
N THR A 9 34.47 -3.39 18.32
CA THR A 9 33.63 -4.27 17.52
C THR A 9 33.27 -3.53 16.22
N PRO A 10 33.58 -4.08 15.03
CA PRO A 10 33.23 -3.41 13.78
C PRO A 10 31.70 -3.20 13.75
N LEU A 11 31.28 -1.99 13.42
CA LEU A 11 29.86 -1.67 13.30
C LEU A 11 29.25 -2.57 12.22
N THR A 12 28.46 -3.55 12.65
CA THR A 12 27.74 -4.41 11.72
C THR A 12 26.65 -3.61 11.02
N ARG A 13 26.32 -3.96 9.77
CA ARG A 13 25.24 -3.31 9.01
C ARG A 13 23.93 -3.29 9.80
N ARG A 14 23.63 -4.37 10.54
CA ARG A 14 22.48 -4.47 11.43
C ARG A 14 22.54 -3.45 12.59
N ALA A 15 23.69 -3.33 13.26
CA ALA A 15 23.87 -2.36 14.34
C ALA A 15 23.78 -0.91 13.83
N MET A 16 24.28 -0.63 12.62
CA MET A 16 24.13 0.67 11.97
C MET A 16 22.64 0.96 11.67
N LEU A 17 21.92 0.02 11.04
CA LEU A 17 20.50 0.18 10.75
C LEU A 17 19.66 0.37 12.02
N GLN A 18 19.94 -0.38 13.10
CA GLN A 18 19.26 -0.23 14.39
C GLN A 18 19.49 1.14 15.03
N ARG A 19 20.68 1.72 14.89
CA ARG A 19 20.99 3.05 15.44
C ARG A 19 20.38 4.18 14.58
N CYS A 20 20.44 4.05 13.25
CA CYS A 20 19.91 5.04 12.33
C CYS A 20 18.37 5.05 12.30
N SER A 21 17.70 3.91 12.44
CA SER A 21 16.23 3.83 12.45
C SER A 21 15.63 4.55 13.66
N LEU A 22 16.25 4.42 14.83
CA LEU A 22 15.81 5.07 16.06
C LEU A 22 16.02 6.60 16.02
N GLY A 23 17.13 7.07 15.45
CA GLY A 23 17.43 8.50 15.37
C GLY A 23 16.63 9.25 14.30
N PHE A 24 16.43 8.66 13.12
CA PHE A 24 15.61 9.29 12.08
C PHE A 24 14.12 9.28 12.46
N GLY A 25 13.64 8.20 13.07
CA GLY A 25 12.27 8.10 13.57
C GLY A 25 11.94 9.14 14.63
N SER A 26 12.87 9.48 15.53
CA SER A 26 12.63 10.51 16.56
C SER A 26 12.48 11.92 15.98
N ILE A 27 13.14 12.24 14.87
CA ILE A 27 12.98 13.55 14.20
C ILE A 27 11.59 13.63 13.56
N ALA A 28 11.15 12.58 12.86
CA ALA A 28 9.80 12.51 12.29
C ALA A 28 8.73 12.57 13.38
N LEU A 29 8.92 11.86 14.50
CA LEU A 29 8.04 11.90 15.66
C LEU A 29 8.00 13.29 16.32
N SER A 30 9.14 13.98 16.42
CA SER A 30 9.19 15.36 16.92
C SER A 30 8.40 16.31 16.03
N GLY A 31 8.40 16.11 14.71
CA GLY A 31 7.57 16.88 13.79
C GLY A 31 6.08 16.62 13.98
N LEU A 32 5.69 15.36 14.17
CA LEU A 32 4.31 14.97 14.47
C LEU A 32 3.82 15.49 15.83
N LEU A 33 4.68 15.51 16.86
CA LEU A 33 4.36 16.04 18.19
C LEU A 33 4.33 17.58 18.21
N ALA A 34 5.15 18.23 17.38
CA ALA A 34 5.14 19.68 17.22
C ALA A 34 3.93 20.17 16.41
N ASP A 35 3.30 19.28 15.63
CA ASP A 35 2.04 19.54 14.96
C ASP A 35 0.90 19.55 15.99
N GLN A 36 0.48 20.75 16.39
CA GLN A 36 -0.64 21.03 17.30
C GLN A 36 -1.95 20.32 16.86
N GLY A 37 -2.05 19.86 15.60
CA GLY A 37 -3.20 19.13 15.06
C GLY A 37 -3.31 17.66 15.47
N TYR A 38 -2.24 17.00 15.92
CA TYR A 38 -2.29 15.54 16.22
C TYR A 38 -2.72 15.21 17.66
N GLY A 39 -2.80 16.20 18.55
CA GLY A 39 -3.21 16.03 19.95
C GLY A 39 -4.37 16.91 20.40
N ALA A 40 -4.72 17.95 19.65
CA ALA A 40 -5.89 18.79 19.91
C ALA A 40 -7.16 18.11 19.38
N ILE A 41 -7.55 16.99 19.98
CA ILE A 41 -8.96 16.62 20.02
C ILE A 41 -9.60 17.64 20.95
N SER A 42 -9.97 18.81 20.41
CA SER A 42 -11.01 19.59 21.06
C SER A 42 -12.21 18.63 21.19
N PRO A 43 -12.83 18.47 22.37
CA PRO A 43 -13.98 17.58 22.52
C PRO A 43 -15.12 17.94 21.56
N ASP A 44 -15.09 19.16 21.01
CA ASP A 44 -16.03 19.70 20.02
C ASP A 44 -15.49 19.75 18.57
N ALA A 45 -14.23 19.35 18.32
CA ALA A 45 -13.66 19.33 16.97
C ALA A 45 -14.13 18.07 16.23
N LYS A 46 -15.37 18.11 15.74
CA LYS A 46 -15.82 17.16 14.73
C LYS A 46 -14.87 17.27 13.53
N PRO A 47 -14.26 16.17 13.05
CA PRO A 47 -13.44 16.21 11.84
C PRO A 47 -14.28 16.85 10.73
N PRO A 48 -13.70 17.77 9.92
CA PRO A 48 -14.44 18.40 8.85
C PRO A 48 -15.04 17.29 7.99
N GLY A 49 -16.37 17.20 8.04
CA GLY A 49 -17.11 16.25 7.23
C GLY A 49 -16.78 16.49 5.75
N PRO A 50 -17.10 15.53 4.87
CA PRO A 50 -16.90 15.74 3.45
C PRO A 50 -17.59 17.04 3.02
N HIS A 51 -16.90 17.90 2.26
CA HIS A 51 -17.44 19.18 1.80
C HIS A 51 -18.78 19.04 1.05
N PHE A 52 -19.04 17.84 0.53
CA PHE A 52 -20.28 17.47 -0.14
C PHE A 52 -20.90 16.23 0.50
N LYS A 53 -22.24 16.19 0.53
CA LYS A 53 -22.98 15.00 0.95
C LYS A 53 -22.61 13.83 0.03
N PRO A 54 -22.16 12.68 0.55
CA PRO A 54 -21.88 11.51 -0.28
C PRO A 54 -23.14 11.10 -1.04
N ARG A 55 -23.02 11.00 -2.37
CA ARG A 55 -24.15 10.74 -3.29
C ARG A 55 -24.33 9.27 -3.67
N ALA A 56 -23.34 8.42 -3.38
CA ALA A 56 -23.38 7.02 -3.73
C ALA A 56 -24.39 6.27 -2.85
N LYS A 57 -25.49 5.79 -3.45
CA LYS A 57 -26.54 5.02 -2.76
C LYS A 57 -26.31 3.51 -2.81
N ARG A 58 -25.57 3.03 -3.81
CA ARG A 58 -25.33 1.61 -4.12
C ARG A 58 -23.95 1.45 -4.77
N VAL A 59 -23.22 0.40 -4.39
CA VAL A 59 -21.92 0.04 -4.96
C VAL A 59 -22.04 -1.37 -5.52
N ILE A 60 -21.63 -1.58 -6.77
CA ILE A 60 -21.55 -2.90 -7.40
C ILE A 60 -20.07 -3.26 -7.48
N PHE A 61 -19.67 -4.33 -6.80
CA PHE A 61 -18.31 -4.85 -6.83
C PHE A 61 -18.25 -6.05 -7.78
N CYS A 62 -17.54 -5.90 -8.89
CA CYS A 62 -17.35 -6.97 -9.87
C CYS A 62 -15.92 -7.53 -9.73
N TYR A 63 -15.81 -8.81 -9.38
CA TYR A 63 -14.55 -9.54 -9.41
C TYR A 63 -14.37 -10.24 -10.76
N MET A 64 -13.35 -9.83 -11.53
CA MET A 64 -13.00 -10.44 -12.81
C MET A 64 -11.59 -11.02 -12.69
N SER A 65 -11.41 -12.28 -13.11
CA SER A 65 -10.09 -12.89 -13.21
C SER A 65 -9.25 -12.11 -14.23
N GLY A 66 -8.35 -11.26 -13.75
CA GLY A 66 -7.48 -10.40 -14.57
C GLY A 66 -7.72 -8.89 -14.46
N GLY A 67 -8.78 -8.45 -13.76
CA GLY A 67 -9.09 -7.03 -13.54
C GLY A 67 -9.50 -6.26 -14.80
N VAL A 68 -10.27 -5.19 -14.63
CA VAL A 68 -10.58 -4.26 -15.73
C VAL A 68 -9.38 -3.35 -15.97
N SER A 69 -8.55 -3.66 -16.97
CA SER A 69 -7.50 -2.72 -17.38
C SER A 69 -8.14 -1.55 -18.13
N HIS A 70 -7.65 -0.32 -17.94
CA HIS A 70 -8.11 0.85 -18.72
C HIS A 70 -7.97 0.61 -20.24
N VAL A 71 -7.03 -0.25 -20.62
CA VAL A 71 -6.76 -0.71 -21.99
C VAL A 71 -7.87 -1.62 -22.53
N ASP A 72 -8.56 -2.38 -21.66
CA ASP A 72 -9.62 -3.32 -22.06
C ASP A 72 -11.01 -2.67 -22.16
N SER A 73 -11.23 -1.54 -21.49
CA SER A 73 -12.55 -0.91 -21.39
C SER A 73 -12.96 -0.04 -22.58
N PHE A 74 -11.99 0.49 -23.34
CA PHE A 74 -12.26 1.51 -24.38
C PHE A 74 -11.74 1.15 -25.78
N ASP A 75 -11.13 -0.02 -25.95
CA ASP A 75 -10.72 -0.50 -27.27
C ASP A 75 -11.77 -1.47 -27.82
N PRO A 76 -12.50 -1.13 -28.89
CA PRO A 76 -13.44 -2.06 -29.49
C PRO A 76 -12.67 -3.27 -30.04
N LYS A 77 -12.92 -4.45 -29.47
CA LYS A 77 -12.28 -5.71 -29.87
C LYS A 77 -13.20 -6.48 -30.84
N PRO A 78 -13.14 -6.24 -32.17
CA PRO A 78 -14.05 -6.84 -33.14
C PRO A 78 -13.95 -8.38 -33.18
N GLU A 79 -12.78 -8.94 -32.87
CA GLU A 79 -12.60 -10.40 -32.81
C GLU A 79 -13.28 -11.04 -31.60
N LEU A 80 -13.31 -10.35 -30.45
CA LEU A 80 -14.03 -10.80 -29.25
C LEU A 80 -15.54 -10.75 -29.47
N ALA A 81 -16.05 -9.75 -30.18
CA ALA A 81 -17.46 -9.70 -30.57
C ALA A 81 -17.84 -10.88 -31.50
N LYS A 82 -16.98 -11.23 -32.46
CA LYS A 82 -17.19 -12.37 -33.39
C LYS A 82 -17.13 -13.73 -32.70
N ARG A 83 -16.32 -13.87 -31.64
CA ARG A 83 -16.11 -15.13 -30.90
C ARG A 83 -16.88 -15.19 -29.59
N ASN A 84 -17.87 -14.32 -29.40
CA ASN A 84 -18.71 -14.33 -28.22
C ASN A 84 -19.43 -15.70 -28.09
N GLY A 85 -19.29 -16.34 -26.93
CA GLY A 85 -19.84 -17.68 -26.66
C GLY A 85 -19.01 -18.87 -27.16
N GLN A 86 -17.85 -18.65 -27.79
CA GLN A 86 -16.95 -19.76 -28.15
C GLN A 86 -16.03 -20.14 -26.99
N PRO A 87 -15.73 -21.44 -26.81
CA PRO A 87 -14.74 -21.86 -25.83
C PRO A 87 -13.36 -21.27 -26.17
N MET A 88 -12.60 -20.94 -25.13
CA MET A 88 -11.26 -20.37 -25.27
C MET A 88 -10.39 -21.31 -26.11
N PRO A 89 -9.79 -20.85 -27.23
CA PRO A 89 -9.02 -21.72 -28.13
C PRO A 89 -7.65 -22.12 -27.58
N VAL A 90 -7.23 -21.56 -26.44
CA VAL A 90 -5.95 -21.88 -25.81
C VAL A 90 -6.14 -22.87 -24.66
N PRO A 91 -5.25 -23.88 -24.51
CA PRO A 91 -5.29 -24.79 -23.37
C PRO A 91 -5.04 -23.99 -22.08
N VAL A 92 -6.08 -23.88 -21.25
CA VAL A 92 -6.00 -23.23 -19.95
C VAL A 92 -5.23 -24.16 -19.01
N LYS A 93 -3.97 -23.84 -18.74
CA LYS A 93 -3.20 -24.52 -17.68
C LYS A 93 -3.67 -23.96 -16.33
N PRO A 94 -4.14 -24.79 -15.39
CA PRO A 94 -4.44 -24.35 -14.03
C PRO A 94 -3.14 -23.83 -13.41
N THR A 95 -3.06 -22.53 -13.13
CA THR A 95 -1.81 -21.92 -12.63
C THR A 95 -1.55 -22.21 -11.15
N MET A 96 -2.51 -22.80 -10.42
CA MET A 96 -2.32 -23.26 -9.04
C MET A 96 -3.18 -24.51 -8.78
N VAL A 97 -2.53 -25.67 -8.72
CA VAL A 97 -2.95 -26.80 -7.88
C VAL A 97 -1.74 -27.10 -7.00
N GLN A 98 -1.63 -26.35 -5.91
CA GLN A 98 -0.83 -26.67 -4.73
C GLN A 98 -1.40 -25.89 -3.55
#